data_AF-A0A925RYG2-F1
#
_entry.id   AF-A0A925RYG2-F1
#
_cell.length_a   1.000
_cell.length_b   1.000
_cell.length_c   1.000
_cell.angle_alpha   90.00
_cell.angle_beta   90.00
_cell.angle_gamma   90.00
#
_symmetry.space_group_name_H-M   'P 1'
#
loop_
_entity.id
_entity.type
_entity.pdbx_description
1 polymer ?
#
loop_
_entity_poly.entity_id
_entity_poly.type
_entity_poly.pdbx_seq_one_letter_code
_entity_poly.pdbx_strand_id
1 'polypeptide(L)'
;GVRLCRARESALKAWVDLSPLGDLTAQALIEGMPAQCSFAAWRGRYLAGLTALKWRTHPGAKGPTSVAAFRAMPGLESACARVAEALGMSGLASVDFVIEEESGLPWAIELNPRPTPIVHLGARLGRDLALALREAIAGRFTSQEPLREATIALYPRERMRDPDSEWVGGPDEDVPWDDPTLLARLAEAISVR
;
A
#
# COMPACT_ATOMS: atom_id res chain seq x y z
N GLY A 1 -19.23 1.97 2.74
CA GLY A 1 -18.67 2.99 3.65
C GLY A 1 -18.14 2.33 4.91
N VAL A 2 -17.25 2.98 5.67
CA VAL A 2 -16.66 2.40 6.90
C VAL A 2 -17.17 3.16 8.14
N ARG A 3 -17.47 2.44 9.22
CA ARG A 3 -17.88 3.01 10.52
C ARG A 3 -17.07 2.38 11.64
N LEU A 4 -16.64 3.20 12.61
CA LEU A 4 -16.11 2.71 13.86
C LEU A 4 -17.25 2.64 14.87
N CYS A 5 -17.49 1.46 15.43
CA CYS A 5 -18.59 1.20 16.34
C CYS A 5 -18.04 0.76 17.70
N ARG A 6 -18.16 1.61 18.73
CA ARG A 6 -17.69 1.32 20.10
C ARG A 6 -18.80 0.80 21.01
N ALA A 7 -20.05 0.77 20.53
CA ALA A 7 -21.22 0.30 21.26
C ALA A 7 -22.23 -0.38 20.32
N ARG A 8 -23.12 -1.20 20.88
CA ARG A 8 -24.14 -1.94 20.12
C ARG A 8 -25.04 -1.02 19.30
N GLU A 9 -25.43 0.11 19.87
CA GLU A 9 -26.31 1.10 19.25
C GLU A 9 -25.65 1.69 18.00
N SER A 10 -24.36 2.02 18.09
CA SER A 10 -23.58 2.52 16.96
C SER A 10 -23.42 1.46 15.85
N ALA A 11 -23.29 0.18 16.23
CA ALA A 11 -23.21 -0.93 15.29
C ALA A 11 -24.54 -1.18 14.56
N LEU A 12 -25.66 -1.14 15.28
CA LEU A 12 -27.00 -1.25 14.70
C LEU A 12 -27.28 -0.10 13.73
N LYS A 13 -26.93 1.13 14.12
CA LYS A 13 -27.05 2.28 13.21
C LYS A 13 -26.20 2.10 11.95
N ALA A 14 -24.94 1.68 12.10
CA ALA A 14 -24.08 1.41 10.96
C ALA A 14 -24.64 0.31 10.04
N TRP A 15 -25.22 -0.74 10.62
CA TRP A 15 -25.89 -1.81 9.86
C TRP A 15 -27.06 -1.27 9.03
N VAL A 16 -27.95 -0.49 9.64
CA VAL A 16 -29.10 0.11 8.93
C VAL A 16 -28.63 1.04 7.83
N ASP A 17 -27.65 1.90 8.11
CA ASP A 17 -27.17 2.89 7.16
C ASP A 17 -26.39 2.27 5.98
N LEU A 18 -25.70 1.13 6.19
CA LEU A 18 -24.78 0.57 5.21
C LEU A 18 -25.29 -0.69 4.51
N SER A 19 -26.17 -1.48 5.11
CA SER A 19 -26.63 -2.75 4.52
C SER A 19 -27.34 -2.60 3.16
N PRO A 20 -28.05 -1.48 2.85
CA PRO A 20 -28.58 -1.27 1.50
C PRO A 20 -27.51 -1.05 0.43
N LEU A 21 -26.26 -0.77 0.83
CA LEU A 21 -25.16 -0.46 -0.08
C LEU A 21 -24.36 -1.70 -0.49
N GLY A 22 -24.61 -2.86 0.12
CA GLY A 22 -23.95 -4.13 -0.19
C GLY A 22 -23.63 -4.98 1.04
N ASP A 23 -22.82 -6.02 0.82
CA ASP A 23 -22.38 -6.92 1.88
C ASP A 23 -21.55 -6.20 2.95
N LEU A 24 -21.76 -6.60 4.20
CA LEU A 24 -21.09 -6.00 5.36
C LEU A 24 -20.20 -7.02 6.06
N THR A 25 -18.97 -6.62 6.32
CA THR A 25 -18.04 -7.35 7.19
C THR A 25 -17.83 -6.56 8.47
N ALA A 26 -18.12 -7.19 9.61
CA ALA A 26 -17.74 -6.66 10.92
C ALA A 26 -16.39 -7.27 11.34
N GLN A 27 -15.47 -6.43 11.80
CA GLN A 27 -14.14 -6.85 12.24
C GLN A 27 -13.79 -6.14 13.54
N ALA A 28 -12.95 -6.77 14.37
CA ALA A 28 -12.37 -6.09 15.52
C ALA A 28 -11.48 -4.93 15.06
N LEU A 29 -11.52 -3.81 15.78
CA LEU A 29 -10.54 -2.74 15.56
C LEU A 29 -9.23 -3.15 16.23
N ILE A 30 -8.16 -3.23 15.44
CA ILE A 30 -6.80 -3.38 15.94
C ILE A 30 -6.13 -2.00 15.88
N GLU A 31 -5.72 -1.48 17.04
CA GLU A 31 -4.98 -0.21 17.12
C GLU A 31 -3.49 -0.49 16.79
N GLY A 32 -2.91 0.32 15.91
CA GLY A 32 -1.54 0.09 15.47
C GLY A 32 -1.12 0.88 14.24
N MET A 33 0.07 0.59 13.73
CA MET A 33 0.67 1.25 12.56
C MET A 33 0.18 0.60 11.26
N PRO A 34 -0.51 1.34 10.37
CA PRO A 34 -0.87 0.79 9.08
C PRO A 34 0.37 0.50 8.24
N ALA A 35 0.37 -0.65 7.60
CA ALA A 35 1.44 -1.12 6.73
C ALA A 35 0.84 -1.72 5.45
N GLN A 36 1.70 -1.97 4.47
CA GLN A 36 1.33 -2.67 3.25
C GLN A 36 2.51 -3.48 2.73
N CYS A 37 2.20 -4.54 1.99
CA CYS A 37 3.14 -5.28 1.16
C CYS A 37 2.57 -5.36 -0.25
N SER A 38 3.15 -4.60 -1.17
CA SER A 38 2.85 -4.72 -2.59
C SER A 38 3.79 -5.75 -3.20
N PHE A 39 3.27 -6.71 -3.96
CA PHE A 39 4.04 -7.85 -4.43
C PHE A 39 3.67 -8.26 -5.85
N ALA A 40 4.60 -8.98 -6.48
CA ALA A 40 4.40 -9.67 -7.73
C ALA A 40 4.31 -11.18 -7.48
N ALA A 41 3.38 -11.84 -8.16
CA ALA A 41 3.24 -13.29 -8.13
C ALA A 41 3.02 -13.84 -9.55
N TRP A 42 3.39 -15.10 -9.75
CA TRP A 42 3.11 -15.82 -10.99
C TRP A 42 2.72 -17.27 -10.70
N ARG A 43 1.49 -17.64 -11.06
CA ARG A 43 0.91 -18.99 -10.83
C ARG A 43 1.08 -19.45 -9.38
N GLY A 44 0.80 -18.57 -8.44
CA GLY A 44 0.91 -18.81 -7.00
C GLY A 44 2.32 -18.67 -6.43
N ARG A 45 3.35 -18.52 -7.27
CA ARG A 45 4.72 -18.26 -6.78
C ARG A 45 4.90 -16.78 -6.49
N TYR A 46 5.23 -16.44 -5.25
CA TYR A 46 5.72 -15.11 -4.88
C TYR A 46 7.07 -14.83 -5.54
N LEU A 47 7.20 -13.66 -6.17
CA LEU A 47 8.41 -13.27 -6.92
C LEU A 47 9.23 -12.24 -6.15
N ALA A 48 8.57 -11.21 -5.63
CA ALA A 48 9.17 -10.07 -4.96
C ALA A 48 8.10 -9.26 -4.23
N GLY A 49 8.50 -8.48 -3.24
CA GLY A 49 7.60 -7.52 -2.59
C GLY A 49 8.29 -6.29 -2.06
N LEU A 50 7.45 -5.28 -1.83
CA LEU A 50 7.77 -3.95 -1.39
C LEU A 50 6.92 -3.66 -0.16
N THR A 51 7.58 -3.67 1.00
CA THR A 51 6.97 -3.50 2.31
C THR A 51 7.14 -2.07 2.79
N ALA A 52 6.07 -1.46 3.30
CA ALA A 52 6.07 -0.07 3.74
C ALA A 52 5.11 0.18 4.91
N LEU A 53 5.52 1.03 5.84
CA LEU A 53 4.63 1.66 6.82
C LEU A 53 3.98 2.90 6.21
N LYS A 54 2.68 3.09 6.43
CA LYS A 54 1.93 4.27 5.96
C LYS A 54 2.02 5.39 7.01
N TRP A 55 3.17 6.05 7.10
CA TRP A 55 3.42 7.11 8.10
C TRP A 55 2.43 8.27 8.02
N ARG A 56 2.04 8.66 6.81
CA ARG A 56 1.04 9.71 6.59
C ARG A 56 0.04 9.27 5.53
N THR A 57 -1.19 9.77 5.67
CA THR A 57 -2.33 9.52 4.79
C THR A 57 -3.15 10.81 4.62
N HIS A 58 -4.07 10.84 3.65
CA HIS A 58 -4.92 11.97 3.25
C HIS A 58 -6.18 11.45 2.48
N PRO A 59 -7.34 12.11 2.47
CA PRO A 59 -7.74 13.24 3.30
C PRO A 59 -7.95 12.89 4.78
N GLY A 60 -7.72 11.65 5.21
CA GLY A 60 -7.75 11.27 6.62
C GLY A 60 -7.01 9.97 6.88
N ALA A 61 -7.05 9.49 8.13
CA ALA A 61 -6.27 8.35 8.62
C ALA A 61 -6.39 7.08 7.77
N LYS A 62 -7.57 6.83 7.16
CA LYS A 62 -7.86 5.66 6.32
C LYS A 62 -7.71 5.91 4.81
N GLY A 63 -7.20 7.07 4.43
CA GLY A 63 -6.92 7.37 3.03
C GLY A 63 -5.70 6.62 2.51
N PRO A 64 -5.34 6.80 1.22
CA PRO A 64 -4.12 6.22 0.66
C PRO A 64 -2.83 6.61 1.43
N THR A 65 -1.66 6.16 1.02
CA THR A 65 -0.41 6.67 1.61
C THR A 65 -0.07 8.05 1.04
N SER A 66 0.44 8.97 1.85
CA SER A 66 1.10 10.22 1.41
C SER A 66 2.60 10.18 1.68
N VAL A 67 3.01 9.63 2.82
CA VAL A 67 4.42 9.35 3.15
C VAL A 67 4.55 7.88 3.53
N ALA A 68 5.45 7.18 2.85
CA ALA A 68 5.71 5.77 3.04
C ALA A 68 7.12 5.56 3.59
N ALA A 69 7.26 4.78 4.67
CA ALA A 69 8.56 4.32 5.15
C ALA A 69 8.77 2.87 4.70
N PHE A 70 9.63 2.68 3.69
CA PHE A 70 9.98 1.38 3.13
C PHE A 70 11.01 0.68 4.01
N ARG A 71 10.68 -0.49 4.52
CA ARG A 71 11.52 -1.25 5.46
C ARG A 71 11.32 -2.72 5.21
N ALA A 72 12.38 -3.52 5.32
CA ALA A 72 12.27 -4.97 5.16
C ALA A 72 11.40 -5.55 6.29
N MET A 73 10.25 -6.13 5.93
CA MET A 73 9.35 -6.78 6.88
C MET A 73 9.06 -8.22 6.42
N PRO A 74 9.98 -9.18 6.67
CA PRO A 74 9.88 -10.55 6.15
C PRO A 74 8.59 -11.27 6.56
N GLY A 75 8.02 -10.95 7.72
CA GLY A 75 6.74 -11.50 8.17
C GLY A 75 5.57 -11.14 7.24
N LEU A 76 5.52 -9.90 6.74
CA LEU A 76 4.51 -9.46 5.78
C LEU A 76 4.72 -10.11 4.41
N GLU A 77 5.96 -10.20 3.95
CA GLU A 77 6.29 -10.87 2.69
C GLU A 77 5.92 -12.37 2.72
N SER A 78 6.22 -13.05 3.83
CA SER A 78 5.84 -14.46 4.05
C SER A 78 4.32 -14.66 4.05
N ALA A 79 3.57 -13.75 4.69
CA ALA A 79 2.11 -13.78 4.65
C ALA A 79 1.58 -13.59 3.22
N CYS A 80 2.14 -12.65 2.45
CA CYS A 80 1.77 -12.43 1.05
C CYS A 80 2.12 -13.62 0.16
N ALA A 81 3.24 -14.30 0.41
CA ALA A 81 3.60 -15.51 -0.32
C ALA A 81 2.58 -16.63 -0.12
N ARG A 82 2.11 -16.83 1.11
CA ARG A 82 1.05 -17.80 1.42
C ARG A 82 -0.28 -17.44 0.76
N VAL A 83 -0.63 -16.16 0.71
CA VAL A 83 -1.83 -15.66 0.00
C VAL A 83 -1.70 -15.93 -1.51
N ALA A 84 -0.55 -15.61 -2.10
CA ALA A 84 -0.29 -15.83 -3.51
C ALA A 84 -0.44 -17.31 -3.87
N GLU A 85 0.19 -18.19 -3.10
CA GLU A 85 0.15 -19.65 -3.28
C GLU A 85 -1.28 -20.19 -3.16
N ALA A 86 -1.99 -19.87 -2.07
CA ALA A 86 -3.32 -20.36 -1.80
C ALA A 86 -4.35 -19.96 -2.88
N LEU A 87 -4.16 -18.79 -3.50
CA LEU A 87 -5.07 -18.25 -4.52
C LEU A 87 -4.57 -18.49 -5.95
N GLY A 88 -3.41 -19.11 -6.15
CA GLY A 88 -2.81 -19.31 -7.48
C GLY A 88 -2.53 -17.99 -8.23
N MET A 89 -2.17 -16.92 -7.51
CA MET A 89 -2.13 -15.56 -8.07
C MET A 89 -1.12 -15.39 -9.20
N SER A 90 -1.50 -14.60 -10.20
CA SER A 90 -0.64 -14.08 -11.25
C SER A 90 -0.86 -12.59 -11.43
N GLY A 91 0.19 -11.78 -11.38
CA GLY A 91 0.14 -10.33 -11.55
C GLY A 91 0.69 -9.56 -10.34
N LEU A 92 0.18 -8.34 -10.17
CA LEU A 92 0.56 -7.41 -9.12
C LEU A 92 -0.60 -7.27 -8.13
N ALA A 93 -0.28 -7.30 -6.84
CA ALA A 93 -1.26 -7.14 -5.77
C ALA A 93 -0.64 -6.45 -4.55
N SER A 94 -1.47 -6.09 -3.58
CA SER A 94 -0.99 -5.61 -2.28
C SER A 94 -1.89 -6.11 -1.17
N VAL A 95 -1.28 -6.55 -0.07
CA VAL A 95 -2.02 -6.77 1.18
C VAL A 95 -1.79 -5.58 2.09
N ASP A 96 -2.87 -5.00 2.59
CA ASP A 96 -2.82 -3.99 3.64
C ASP A 96 -2.82 -4.68 5.01
N PHE A 97 -2.00 -4.17 5.92
CA PHE A 97 -1.83 -4.68 7.27
C PHE A 97 -1.99 -3.56 8.31
N VAL A 98 -2.22 -3.94 9.56
CA VAL A 98 -1.93 -3.13 10.74
C VAL A 98 -0.93 -3.89 11.60
N ILE A 99 0.15 -3.23 11.99
CA ILE A 99 1.09 -3.73 12.99
C ILE A 99 0.55 -3.28 14.35
N GLU A 100 0.03 -4.23 15.13
CA GLU A 100 -0.59 -3.98 16.43
C GLU A 100 0.41 -3.34 17.42
N GLU A 101 -0.02 -2.32 18.14
CA GLU A 101 0.85 -1.53 19.02
C GLU A 101 1.40 -2.33 20.20
N GLU A 102 0.57 -3.18 20.83
CA GLU A 102 0.95 -3.92 22.04
C GLU A 102 1.84 -5.13 21.74
N SER A 103 1.48 -5.92 20.72
CA SER A 103 2.16 -7.19 20.41
C SER A 103 3.24 -7.05 19.33
N GLY A 104 3.19 -5.99 18.53
CA GLY A 104 3.99 -5.85 17.31
C GLY A 104 3.60 -6.82 16.18
N LEU A 105 2.50 -7.57 16.34
CA LEU A 105 2.07 -8.56 15.35
C LEU A 105 1.37 -7.90 14.15
N PRO A 106 1.65 -8.35 12.92
CA PRO A 106 0.96 -7.87 11.73
C PRO A 106 -0.38 -8.59 11.52
N TRP A 107 -1.44 -7.81 11.36
CA TRP A 107 -2.79 -8.26 11.05
C TRP A 107 -3.17 -7.84 9.63
N ALA A 108 -3.47 -8.80 8.76
CA ALA A 108 -3.92 -8.51 7.39
C ALA A 108 -5.37 -7.99 7.39
N ILE A 109 -5.63 -6.93 6.63
CA ILE A 109 -6.95 -6.28 6.53
C ILE A 109 -7.62 -6.62 5.21
N GLU A 110 -6.94 -6.34 4.10
CA GLU A 110 -7.52 -6.49 2.76
C GLU A 110 -6.45 -6.88 1.73
N LEU A 111 -6.86 -7.65 0.72
CA LEU A 111 -6.10 -7.92 -0.48
C LEU A 111 -6.61 -7.01 -1.60
N ASN A 112 -5.72 -6.22 -2.17
CA ASN A 112 -5.93 -5.44 -3.38
C ASN A 112 -5.31 -6.18 -4.57
N PRO A 113 -6.07 -6.93 -5.39
CA PRO A 113 -5.55 -7.68 -6.54
C PRO A 113 -5.28 -6.76 -7.75
N ARG A 114 -4.55 -5.68 -7.51
CA ARG A 114 -4.21 -4.64 -8.47
C ARG A 114 -2.90 -3.96 -8.08
N PRO A 115 -2.20 -3.30 -9.01
CA PRO A 115 -1.12 -2.39 -8.66
C PRO A 115 -1.59 -1.30 -7.68
N THR A 116 -0.76 -0.99 -6.70
CA THR A 116 -0.94 0.14 -5.78
C THR A 116 0.03 1.27 -6.13
N PRO A 117 -0.18 2.49 -5.64
CA PRO A 117 0.66 3.65 -5.97
C PRO A 117 2.13 3.55 -5.55
N ILE A 118 2.56 2.51 -4.83
CA ILE A 118 3.98 2.34 -4.45
C ILE A 118 4.74 1.36 -5.34
N VAL A 119 4.04 0.64 -6.23
CA VAL A 119 4.65 -0.45 -7.02
C VAL A 119 5.80 0.05 -7.91
N HIS A 120 5.69 1.24 -8.50
CA HIS A 120 6.70 1.80 -9.40
C HIS A 120 8.02 2.13 -8.68
N LEU A 121 7.98 2.37 -7.36
CA LEU A 121 9.16 2.65 -6.55
C LEU A 121 10.06 1.42 -6.37
N GLY A 122 9.56 0.22 -6.70
CA GLY A 122 10.29 -1.03 -6.59
C GLY A 122 11.68 -0.98 -7.23
N ALA A 123 11.79 -0.47 -8.46
CA ALA A 123 13.08 -0.35 -9.15
C ALA A 123 14.09 0.54 -8.41
N ARG A 124 13.64 1.68 -7.88
CA ARG A 124 14.45 2.63 -7.07
C ARG A 124 14.92 2.03 -5.74
N LEU A 125 14.21 1.01 -5.25
CA LEU A 125 14.41 0.42 -3.93
C LEU A 125 14.94 -1.02 -3.97
N GLY A 126 15.36 -1.51 -5.15
CA GLY A 126 15.96 -2.85 -5.31
C GLY A 126 14.95 -4.00 -5.45
N ARG A 127 13.65 -3.69 -5.51
CA ARG A 127 12.53 -4.65 -5.59
C ARG A 127 11.64 -4.36 -6.80
N ASP A 128 12.20 -4.44 -8.01
CA ASP A 128 11.46 -4.16 -9.24
C ASP A 128 10.40 -5.25 -9.54
N LEU A 129 9.17 -4.99 -9.07
CA LEU A 129 8.04 -5.91 -9.18
C LEU A 129 7.63 -6.14 -10.65
N ALA A 130 7.73 -5.10 -11.48
CA ALA A 130 7.37 -5.18 -12.90
C ALA A 130 8.39 -6.03 -13.67
N LEU A 131 9.68 -5.82 -13.39
CA LEU A 131 10.76 -6.67 -13.90
C LEU A 131 10.56 -8.12 -13.47
N ALA A 132 10.37 -8.38 -12.16
CA ALA A 132 10.19 -9.73 -11.64
C ALA A 132 9.02 -10.47 -12.32
N LEU A 133 7.88 -9.79 -12.50
CA LEU A 133 6.73 -10.34 -13.19
C LEU A 133 7.00 -10.60 -14.68
N ARG A 134 7.64 -9.65 -15.38
CA ARG A 134 8.01 -9.80 -16.80
C ARG A 134 8.92 -11.01 -17.00
N GLU A 135 9.93 -11.17 -16.16
CA GLU A 135 10.86 -12.29 -16.23
C GLU A 135 10.11 -13.62 -16.00
N ALA A 136 9.22 -13.69 -15.01
CA ALA A 136 8.44 -14.88 -14.72
C ALA A 136 7.51 -15.29 -15.88
N ILE A 137 6.88 -14.31 -16.54
CA ILE A 137 6.09 -14.54 -17.76
C ILE A 137 6.97 -15.12 -18.87
N ALA A 138 8.22 -14.67 -18.98
CA ALA A 138 9.20 -15.18 -19.94
C ALA A 138 9.88 -16.48 -19.48
N GLY A 139 9.42 -17.11 -18.40
CA GLY A 139 9.97 -18.36 -17.86
C GLY A 139 11.30 -18.21 -17.12
N ARG A 140 11.69 -16.98 -16.75
CA ARG A 140 12.91 -16.66 -16.01
C ARG A 140 12.57 -16.21 -14.59
N PHE A 141 13.41 -16.53 -13.63
CA PHE A 141 13.25 -16.07 -12.25
C PHE A 141 14.53 -15.38 -11.82
N THR A 142 14.47 -14.07 -11.63
CA THR A 142 15.61 -13.24 -11.25
C THR A 142 15.60 -12.98 -9.77
N SER A 143 16.76 -13.10 -9.12
CA SER A 143 16.94 -12.56 -7.77
C SER A 143 16.67 -11.06 -7.78
N GLN A 144 16.06 -10.58 -6.70
CA GLN A 144 15.92 -9.15 -6.45
C GLN A 144 17.00 -8.73 -5.46
N GLU A 145 17.46 -7.49 -5.60
CA GLU A 145 18.31 -6.87 -4.58
C GLU A 145 17.55 -6.76 -3.25
N PRO A 146 18.25 -6.68 -2.11
CA PRO A 146 17.61 -6.36 -0.84
C PRO A 146 16.84 -5.04 -0.94
N LEU A 147 15.70 -4.96 -0.23
CA LEU A 147 14.94 -3.72 -0.15
C LEU A 147 15.80 -2.62 0.49
N ARG A 148 16.06 -1.55 -0.24
CA ARG A 148 16.70 -0.36 0.31
C ARG A 148 15.70 0.41 1.17
N GLU A 149 16.08 0.70 2.40
CA GLU A 149 15.24 1.50 3.29
C GLU A 149 15.20 2.96 2.82
N ALA A 150 14.00 3.54 2.82
CA ALA A 150 13.78 4.93 2.45
C ALA A 150 12.48 5.44 3.09
N THR A 151 12.37 6.74 3.28
CA THR A 151 11.10 7.41 3.57
C THR A 151 10.78 8.31 2.39
N ILE A 152 9.68 8.03 1.70
CA ILE A 152 9.35 8.69 0.43
C ILE A 152 8.01 9.42 0.58
N ALA A 153 7.99 10.69 0.18
CA ALA A 153 6.77 11.45 0.00
C ALA A 153 6.20 11.20 -1.40
N LEU A 154 4.97 10.70 -1.47
CA LEU A 154 4.30 10.37 -2.73
C LEU A 154 3.71 11.64 -3.35
N TYR A 155 4.14 11.98 -4.55
CA TYR A 155 3.54 13.05 -5.34
C TYR A 155 2.25 12.55 -6.03
N PRO A 156 1.21 13.40 -6.21
CA PRO A 156 1.04 14.77 -5.69
C PRO A 156 0.57 14.77 -4.23
N ARG A 157 0.44 13.60 -3.65
CA ARG A 157 -0.42 13.31 -2.52
C ARG A 157 0.08 13.98 -1.24
N GLU A 158 1.38 14.00 -0.97
CA GLU A 158 1.91 14.69 0.20
C GLU A 158 1.73 16.20 0.11
N ARG A 159 1.94 16.80 -1.06
CA ARG A 159 1.65 18.23 -1.28
C ARG A 159 0.17 18.55 -1.08
N MET A 160 -0.73 17.64 -1.48
CA MET A 160 -2.17 17.79 -1.21
C MET A 160 -2.49 17.70 0.27
N ARG A 161 -1.78 16.87 1.05
CA ARG A 161 -1.94 16.78 2.50
C ARG A 161 -1.46 18.05 3.19
N ASP A 162 -0.25 18.47 2.85
CA ASP A 162 0.52 19.48 3.59
C ASP A 162 1.68 20.00 2.71
N PRO A 163 1.47 21.12 1.99
CA PRO A 163 2.49 21.71 1.12
C PRO A 163 3.78 22.13 1.85
N ASP A 164 3.69 22.42 3.15
CA ASP A 164 4.79 22.89 3.99
C ASP A 164 5.45 21.75 4.80
N SER A 165 5.07 20.50 4.49
CA SER A 165 5.63 19.34 5.15
C SER A 165 7.14 19.21 4.92
N GLU A 166 7.87 18.75 5.94
CA GLU A 166 9.31 18.48 5.89
C GLU A 166 9.75 17.53 4.75
N TRP A 167 8.84 16.72 4.21
CA TRP A 167 9.13 15.79 3.12
C TRP A 167 8.94 16.40 1.71
N VAL A 168 8.31 17.58 1.60
CA VAL A 168 8.08 18.24 0.31
C VAL A 168 9.34 18.99 -0.15
N GLY A 169 9.70 18.84 -1.44
CA GLY A 169 10.90 19.45 -2.01
C GLY A 169 12.21 18.75 -1.62
N GLY A 170 12.14 17.68 -0.83
CA GLY A 170 13.30 16.86 -0.46
C GLY A 170 13.75 15.90 -1.58
N PRO A 171 14.93 15.29 -1.44
CA PRO A 171 15.48 14.34 -2.43
C PRO A 171 14.68 13.03 -2.56
N ASP A 172 13.86 12.71 -1.54
CA ASP A 172 13.01 11.52 -1.51
C ASP A 172 11.53 11.85 -1.77
N GLU A 173 11.22 12.98 -2.39
CA GLU A 173 9.91 13.21 -2.97
C GLU A 173 9.79 12.45 -4.32
N ASP A 174 8.72 11.67 -4.50
CA ASP A 174 8.39 10.88 -5.68
C ASP A 174 7.76 11.76 -6.78
N VAL A 175 8.45 12.81 -7.21
CA VAL A 175 7.97 13.65 -8.29
C VAL A 175 8.39 13.04 -9.64
N PRO A 176 7.46 12.84 -10.59
CA PRO A 176 7.76 12.26 -11.90
C PRO A 176 8.40 13.30 -12.84
N TRP A 177 9.60 13.77 -12.50
CA TRP A 177 10.34 14.77 -13.30
C TRP A 177 10.68 14.28 -14.71
N ASP A 178 10.77 12.96 -14.89
CA ASP A 178 11.03 12.26 -16.14
C ASP A 178 9.80 12.09 -17.03
N ASP A 179 8.60 12.34 -16.51
CA ASP A 179 7.34 12.38 -17.27
C ASP A 179 6.63 13.74 -17.08
N PRO A 180 7.00 14.77 -17.86
CA PRO A 180 6.38 16.09 -17.78
C PRO A 180 4.86 16.08 -18.02
N THR A 181 4.37 15.11 -18.79
CA THR A 181 2.92 14.98 -19.08
C THR A 181 2.19 14.48 -17.85
N LEU A 182 2.69 13.43 -17.20
CA LEU A 182 2.16 12.93 -15.94
C LEU A 182 2.25 13.99 -14.84
N LEU A 183 3.39 14.68 -14.73
CA LEU A 183 3.58 15.77 -13.78
C LEU A 183 2.52 16.87 -13.93
N ALA A 184 2.28 17.34 -15.16
CA ALA A 184 1.26 18.35 -15.42
C ALA A 184 -0.15 17.89 -14.99
N ARG A 185 -0.52 16.64 -15.31
CA ARG A 185 -1.82 16.06 -14.92
C ARG A 185 -1.98 15.90 -13.42
N LEU A 186 -0.94 15.47 -12.73
CA LEU A 186 -0.96 15.34 -11.28
C LEU A 186 -0.95 16.71 -10.57
N ALA A 187 -0.31 17.73 -11.16
CA ALA A 187 -0.32 19.10 -10.65
C ALA A 187 -1.71 19.75 -10.72
N GLU A 188 -2.52 19.42 -11.73
CA GLU A 188 -3.93 19.84 -11.80
C GLU A 188 -4.68 19.39 -10.54
N ALA A 189 -4.46 18.16 -10.06
CA ALA A 189 -5.12 17.62 -8.86
C ALA A 189 -4.76 18.35 -7.55
N ILE A 190 -3.59 19.00 -7.49
CA ILE A 190 -3.20 19.86 -6.35
C ILE A 190 -3.98 21.18 -6.39
N SER A 191 -4.27 21.67 -7.60
CA SER A 191 -4.82 23.01 -7.85
C SER A 191 -6.34 23.10 -7.66
N VAL A 192 -7.06 21.95 -7.58
CA VAL A 192 -8.53 21.91 -7.36
C VAL A 192 -8.88 22.10 -5.87
N ARG A 193 -8.23 23.04 -5.18
CA ARG A 193 -8.62 23.46 -3.82
C ARG A 193 -9.64 24.57 -3.86
#